data_AF-A0A1S9BSA0-F1
#
_entry.id   AF-A0A1S9BSA0-F1
#
_cell.length_a   1.000
_cell.length_b   1.000
_cell.length_c   1.000
_cell.angle_alpha   90.00
_cell.angle_beta   90.00
_cell.angle_gamma   90.00
#
_symmetry.space_group_name_H-M   'P 1'
#
loop_
_entity.id
_entity.type
_entity.pdbx_description
1 polymer ?
#
loop_
_entity_poly.entity_id
_entity_poly.type
_entity_poly.pdbx_seq_one_letter_code
_entity_poly.pdbx_strand_id
1 'polypeptide(L)' 'MREANGKFAGYVDTGRLKKPVAHWLQPETAILYRDMMVFKGASANQLKPVRIIMNERQRKFFFGLLIE' A
#
# COMPACT_ATOMS: atom_id res chain seq x y z
N MET A 1 -20.69 2.23 -16.20
CA MET A 1 -19.53 1.88 -15.35
C MET A 1 -18.30 1.91 -16.23
N ARG A 2 -17.25 2.69 -15.89
CA ARG A 2 -16.01 2.70 -16.67
C ARG A 2 -15.34 1.33 -16.53
N GLU A 3 -15.04 0.74 -17.67
CA GLU A 3 -14.36 -0.55 -17.85
C GLU A 3 -13.10 -0.59 -16.98
N ALA A 4 -13.03 -1.53 -16.03
CA ALA A 4 -11.78 -1.83 -15.35
C ALA A 4 -10.74 -2.19 -16.41
N ASN A 5 -9.52 -1.69 -16.26
CA ASN A 5 -8.45 -1.73 -17.26
C ASN A 5 -8.22 -3.15 -17.81
N GLY A 6 -8.88 -3.53 -18.92
CA GLY A 6 -8.95 -4.91 -19.42
C GLY A 6 -7.60 -5.54 -19.74
N LYS A 7 -6.57 -4.70 -19.95
CA LYS A 7 -5.18 -5.14 -20.11
C LYS A 7 -4.62 -5.83 -18.87
N PHE A 8 -5.01 -5.40 -17.68
CA PHE A 8 -4.52 -6.02 -16.44
C PHE A 8 -5.06 -7.44 -16.27
N ALA A 9 -6.36 -7.64 -16.53
CA ALA A 9 -6.98 -8.96 -16.52
C ALA A 9 -6.28 -9.90 -17.53
N GLY A 10 -6.06 -9.43 -18.77
CA GLY A 10 -5.34 -10.21 -19.79
C GLY A 10 -3.90 -10.59 -19.39
N TYR A 11 -3.19 -9.76 -18.62
CA TYR A 11 -1.86 -10.12 -18.12
C TYR A 11 -1.87 -11.17 -17.01
N VAL A 12 -2.95 -11.22 -16.22
CA VAL A 12 -3.15 -12.30 -15.24
C VAL A 12 -3.48 -13.60 -15.95
N ASP A 13 -4.36 -13.56 -16.96
CA ASP A 13 -4.79 -14.75 -17.72
C ASP A 13 -3.65 -15.37 -18.54
N THR A 14 -2.77 -14.53 -19.10
CA THR A 14 -1.56 -14.97 -19.83
C THR A 14 -0.42 -15.42 -18.90
N GLY A 15 -0.59 -15.36 -17.58
CA GLY A 15 0.42 -15.75 -16.59
C GLY A 15 1.59 -14.76 -16.44
N ARG A 16 1.55 -13.61 -17.11
CA ARG A 16 2.59 -12.57 -17.03
C ARG A 16 2.57 -11.83 -15.69
N LEU A 17 1.41 -11.71 -15.08
CA LEU A 17 1.21 -11.17 -13.73
C LEU A 17 0.54 -12.20 -12.83
N LYS A 18 0.87 -12.17 -11.54
CA LYS A 18 0.15 -12.94 -10.53
C LYS A 18 -1.19 -12.28 -10.21
N LYS A 19 -2.16 -13.08 -9.75
CA LYS A 19 -3.42 -12.57 -9.22
C LYS A 19 -3.14 -11.61 -8.05
N PRO A 20 -3.79 -10.45 -7.99
CA PRO A 20 -3.65 -9.54 -6.86
C PRO A 20 -4.17 -10.21 -5.58
N VAL A 21 -3.47 -9.98 -4.48
CA VAL A 21 -3.85 -10.47 -3.16
C VAL A 21 -4.16 -9.27 -2.27
N ALA A 22 -5.30 -9.30 -1.62
CA ALA A 22 -5.64 -8.34 -0.58
C ALA A 22 -5.08 -8.84 0.76
N HIS A 23 -4.41 -7.96 1.47
CA HIS A 23 -3.92 -8.20 2.82
C HIS A 23 -4.55 -7.18 3.76
N TRP A 24 -4.83 -7.60 4.98
CA TRP A 24 -5.34 -6.73 6.03
C TRP A 24 -4.19 -6.28 6.92
N LEU A 25 -4.19 -5.00 7.26
CA LEU A 25 -3.24 -4.43 8.20
C LEU A 25 -3.87 -4.39 9.59
N GLN A 26 -3.04 -4.43 10.61
CA GLN A 26 -3.46 -4.19 11.98
C GLN A 26 -4.19 -2.83 12.07
N PRO A 27 -5.20 -2.71 12.96
CA PRO A 27 -5.86 -1.46 13.24
C PRO A 27 -4.87 -0.30 13.47
N GLU A 28 -5.27 0.91 13.10
CA GLU A 28 -4.49 2.15 13.24
C GLU A 28 -3.11 2.20 12.53
N THR A 29 -2.68 1.18 11.78
CA THR A 29 -1.38 1.14 11.07
C THR A 29 -1.10 2.40 10.23
N ALA A 30 -2.12 2.93 9.55
CA ALA A 30 -2.00 4.13 8.74
C ALA A 30 -1.77 5.40 9.57
N ILE A 31 -2.39 5.47 10.77
CA ILE A 31 -2.23 6.58 11.71
C ILE A 31 -0.81 6.53 12.28
N LEU A 32 -0.36 5.35 12.72
CA LEU A 32 1.01 5.15 13.20
C LEU A 32 2.04 5.59 12.16
N TYR A 33 1.87 5.19 10.89
CA TYR A 33 2.79 5.62 9.82
C TYR A 33 2.79 7.14 9.64
N ARG A 34 1.61 7.77 9.65
CA ARG A 34 1.47 9.23 9.52
C ARG A 34 2.23 9.92 10.65
N ASP A 35 2.00 9.51 11.90
CA ASP A 35 2.60 10.14 13.07
C ASP A 35 4.12 9.96 13.09
N MET A 36 4.62 8.79 12.68
CA MET A 36 6.06 8.57 12.48
C MET A 36 6.67 9.50 11.42
N MET A 37 5.95 9.78 10.34
CA MET A 37 6.43 10.71 9.31
C MET A 37 6.42 12.16 9.81
N VAL A 38 5.40 12.55 10.58
CA VAL A 38 5.35 13.86 11.25
C VAL A 38 6.52 14.00 12.23
N PHE A 39 6.80 12.97 13.04
CA PHE A 39 7.93 12.96 13.96
C PHE A 39 9.28 13.11 13.26
N LYS A 40 9.40 12.63 12.01
CA LYS A 40 10.58 12.81 11.15
C LYS A 40 10.67 14.18 10.48
N GLY A 41 9.76 15.11 10.80
CA GLY A 41 9.74 16.47 10.29
C GLY A 41 8.86 16.68 9.06
N ALA A 42 8.05 15.70 8.67
CA ALA A 42 7.10 15.92 7.58
C ALA A 42 5.92 16.81 8.04
N SER A 43 5.46 17.71 7.17
CA SER A 43 4.28 18.53 7.46
C SER A 43 3.02 17.67 7.51
N ALA A 44 2.36 17.64 8.67
CA ALA A 44 1.16 16.84 8.92
C ALA A 44 0.01 17.15 7.93
N ASN A 45 -0.07 18.39 7.45
CA ASN A 45 -1.10 18.86 6.52
C ASN A 45 -0.83 18.47 5.06
N GLN A 46 0.43 18.14 4.73
CA GLN A 46 0.84 17.75 3.39
C GLN A 46 0.96 16.24 3.21
N LEU A 47 0.97 15.48 4.31
CA LEU A 47 1.05 14.02 4.27
C LEU A 47 -0.22 13.42 3.68
N LYS A 48 -0.05 12.69 2.57
CA LYS A 48 -1.09 11.86 1.96
C LYS A 48 -0.91 10.41 2.42
N PRO A 49 -1.99 9.62 2.50
CA PRO A 49 -1.90 8.18 2.73
C PRO A 49 -0.99 7.51 1.69
N VAL A 50 -0.23 6.50 2.12
CA VAL A 50 0.63 5.72 1.22
C VAL A 50 -0.25 4.90 0.28
N ARG A 51 -0.08 5.12 -1.03
CA ARG A 51 -0.79 4.38 -2.09
C ARG A 51 0.07 3.33 -2.78
N ILE A 52 1.39 3.56 -2.76
CA ILE A 52 2.40 2.72 -3.40
C ILE A 52 3.57 2.62 -2.42
N ILE A 53 4.07 1.40 -2.22
CA ILE A 53 5.27 1.16 -1.44
C ILE A 53 6.47 1.46 -2.34
N MET A 54 7.17 2.55 -2.04
CA MET A 54 8.23 3.12 -2.87
C MET A 54 9.63 2.70 -2.42
N ASN A 55 9.77 2.20 -1.20
CA ASN A 55 11.08 1.87 -0.62
C ASN A 55 10.98 0.76 0.42
N GLU A 56 12.15 0.20 0.76
CA GLU A 56 12.27 -0.92 1.69
C GLU A 56 11.81 -0.58 3.10
N ARG A 57 11.93 0.68 3.53
CA ARG A 57 11.44 1.12 4.85
C ARG A 57 9.92 1.02 4.93
N GLN A 58 9.21 1.49 3.90
CA GLN A 58 7.76 1.33 3.80
C GLN A 58 7.37 -0.13 3.72
N ARG A 59 8.10 -0.93 2.91
CA ARG A 59 7.85 -2.37 2.81
C ARG A 59 7.92 -3.03 4.19
N LYS A 60 9.03 -2.88 4.90
CA LYS A 60 9.22 -3.47 6.24
C LYS A 60 8.16 -3.00 7.24
N PHE A 61 7.80 -1.72 7.21
CA PHE A 61 6.78 -1.17 8.10
C PHE A 61 5.39 -1.79 7.85
N PHE A 62 4.88 -1.72 6.61
CA PHE A 62 3.53 -2.19 6.31
C PHE A 62 3.42 -3.71 6.33
N PHE A 63 4.43 -4.43 5.84
CA PHE A 63 4.40 -5.90 5.83
C PHE A 63 4.63 -6.50 7.21
N GLY A 64 5.30 -5.78 8.12
CA GLY A 64 5.46 -6.20 9.52
C GLY A 64 4.20 -6.03 10.37
N LEU A 65 3.17 -5.36 9.84
CA LEU A 65 1.90 -5.09 10.52
C LEU A 65 0.71 -5.72 9.78
N LEU A 66 0.95 -6.78 9.02
CA LEU A 66 -0.12 -7.62 8.47
C LEU A 66 -0.82 -8.36 9.62
N ILE A 67 -2.13 -8.52 9.50
CA ILE A 67 -2.88 -9.47 10.33
C ILE A 67 -2.67 -10.86 9.71
N GLU A 68 -2.29 -11.83 10.54
CA GLU A 68 -2.16 -13.24 10.15
C GLU A 68 -3.53 -13.92 9.94
#